data_AF-A0A3M1JNT5-F1
#
_entry.id   AF-A0A3M1JNT5-F1
#
_cell.length_a   1.000
_cell.length_b   1.000
_cell.length_c   1.000
_cell.angle_alpha   90.00
_cell.angle_beta   90.00
_cell.angle_gamma   90.00
#
_symmetry.space_group_name_H-M   'P 1'
#
loop_
_entity.id
_entity.type
_entity.pdbx_description
1 polymer ?
#
loop_
_entity_poly.entity_id
_entity_poly.type
_entity_poly.pdbx_seq_one_letter_code
_entity_poly.pdbx_strand_id
1 'polypeptide(L)'
;MVAMTRSLFWPSLSAAIALLILLSLGTWQLQRLAWKQDLIASIKARSTAEPLTLEEAIRRYAAGEDVEFFPLRLRGRFDHANEKHLYRVETGKAGWRILTPLHTRQGRIVMVDRGFVPDELKAPERRKEGLLEGEREVIGQLRYAAGQGMFTPDNVPQENIWYWPDLRAMARESGISRERLVPFYVEDRNKAVPGGWPRGAPRNAELPNRHLEYAITWYSLALALIGVYVAYVRTALKKR
;
A
#
# COMPACT_ATOMS: atom_id res chain seq x y z
N MET A 1 -4.27 -26.28 55.45
CA MET A 1 -3.22 -25.97 54.45
C MET A 1 -3.58 -26.35 53.01
N VAL A 2 -4.17 -27.51 52.71
CA VAL A 2 -4.44 -27.93 51.30
C VAL A 2 -5.53 -27.12 50.58
N ALA A 3 -6.57 -26.66 51.28
CA ALA A 3 -7.55 -25.72 50.71
C ALA A 3 -6.98 -24.30 50.50
N MET A 4 -5.87 -23.99 51.18
CA MET A 4 -5.23 -22.68 51.27
C MET A 4 -4.44 -22.32 50.00
N THR A 5 -3.75 -23.32 49.43
CA THR A 5 -3.01 -23.23 48.17
C THR A 5 -3.97 -23.24 46.97
N ARG A 6 -5.09 -23.97 47.06
CA ARG A 6 -6.09 -24.06 45.99
C ARG A 6 -6.83 -22.75 45.71
N SER A 7 -7.10 -21.90 46.73
CA SER A 7 -7.86 -20.64 46.56
C SER A 7 -7.05 -19.52 45.90
N LEU A 8 -5.72 -19.55 46.00
CA LEU A 8 -4.82 -18.56 45.40
C LEU A 8 -4.26 -19.04 44.05
N PHE A 9 -4.10 -20.35 43.88
CA PHE A 9 -3.51 -20.96 42.68
C PHE A 9 -4.16 -20.51 41.37
N TRP A 10 -5.49 -20.60 41.24
CA TRP A 10 -6.17 -20.25 39.99
C TRP A 10 -6.07 -18.75 39.63
N PRO A 11 -6.29 -17.80 40.57
CA PRO A 11 -5.99 -16.39 40.34
C PRO A 11 -4.53 -16.12 39.98
N SER A 12 -3.57 -16.76 40.68
CA SER A 12 -2.14 -16.63 40.40
C SER A 12 -1.78 -17.10 39.00
N LEU A 13 -2.28 -18.27 38.60
CA LEU A 13 -2.05 -18.84 37.28
C LEU A 13 -2.65 -17.96 36.19
N SER A 14 -3.88 -17.48 36.39
CA SER A 14 -4.55 -16.60 35.43
C SER A 14 -3.82 -15.28 35.27
N ALA A 15 -3.39 -14.65 36.38
CA ALA A 15 -2.60 -13.42 36.35
C ALA A 15 -1.24 -13.63 35.68
N ALA A 16 -0.57 -14.77 35.92
CA ALA A 16 0.70 -15.10 35.27
C ALA A 16 0.55 -15.28 33.75
N ILE A 17 -0.49 -15.98 33.30
CA ILE A 17 -0.78 -16.16 31.87
C ILE A 17 -1.10 -14.80 31.22
N ALA A 18 -1.99 -14.01 31.83
CA ALA A 18 -2.33 -12.69 31.33
C ALA A 18 -1.09 -11.78 31.26
N LEU A 19 -0.23 -11.79 32.28
CA LEU A 19 1.01 -11.03 32.29
C LEU A 19 1.95 -11.47 31.16
N LEU A 20 2.12 -12.78 30.96
CA LEU A 20 2.94 -13.32 29.86
C LEU A 20 2.43 -12.83 28.51
N ILE A 21 1.11 -12.84 28.29
CA ILE A 21 0.49 -12.34 27.06
C ILE A 21 0.76 -10.84 26.88
N LEU A 22 0.52 -10.02 27.91
CA LEU A 22 0.71 -8.57 27.84
C LEU A 22 2.17 -8.20 27.54
N LEU A 23 3.13 -8.84 28.20
CA LEU A 23 4.56 -8.65 27.93
C LEU A 23 4.93 -9.10 26.51
N SER A 24 4.42 -10.25 26.07
CA SER A 24 4.66 -10.75 24.70
C SER A 24 4.12 -9.79 23.65
N LEU A 25 2.91 -9.25 23.85
CA LEU A 25 2.30 -8.26 22.96
C LEU A 25 3.10 -6.96 22.95
N GLY A 26 3.55 -6.47 24.12
CA GLY A 26 4.41 -5.28 24.21
C GLY A 26 5.72 -5.47 23.43
N THR A 27 6.39 -6.60 23.60
CA THR A 27 7.65 -6.91 22.91
C THR A 27 7.45 -7.05 21.40
N TRP A 28 6.37 -7.72 20.99
CA TRP A 28 6.01 -7.84 19.58
C TRP A 28 5.74 -6.46 18.95
N GLN A 29 5.07 -5.55 19.65
CA GLN A 29 4.85 -4.19 19.15
C GLN A 29 6.17 -3.42 18.94
N LEU A 30 7.16 -3.58 19.82
CA LEU A 30 8.48 -2.96 19.62
C LEU A 30 9.25 -3.56 18.43
N GLN A 31 9.22 -4.88 18.26
CA GLN A 31 9.80 -5.53 17.08
C GLN A 31 9.11 -5.06 15.79
N ARG A 32 7.78 -4.96 15.82
CA ARG A 32 6.97 -4.47 14.70
C ARG A 32 7.25 -3.01 14.39
N LEU A 33 7.47 -2.18 15.42
CA LEU A 33 7.88 -0.79 15.27
C LEU A 33 9.20 -0.69 14.50
N ALA A 34 10.24 -1.39 14.94
CA ALA A 34 11.56 -1.39 14.29
C ALA A 34 11.47 -1.85 12.83
N TRP A 35 10.84 -3.01 12.59
CA TRP A 35 10.59 -3.52 11.24
C TRP A 35 9.87 -2.49 10.35
N LYS A 36 8.84 -1.83 10.88
CA LYS A 36 8.07 -0.83 10.12
C LYS A 36 8.90 0.42 9.83
N GLN A 37 9.76 0.84 10.74
CA GLN A 37 10.69 1.95 10.53
C GLN A 37 11.68 1.64 9.41
N ASP A 38 12.26 0.44 9.39
CA ASP A 38 13.18 0.00 8.32
C ASP A 38 12.49 -0.04 6.96
N LEU A 39 11.24 -0.53 6.92
CA LEU A 39 10.43 -0.53 5.71
C LEU A 39 10.15 0.91 5.21
N ILE A 40 9.73 1.81 6.10
CA ILE A 40 9.47 3.22 5.76
C ILE A 40 10.75 3.90 5.27
N ALA A 41 11.88 3.68 5.95
CA ALA A 41 13.17 4.23 5.56
C ALA A 41 13.59 3.73 4.16
N SER A 42 13.41 2.44 3.89
CA SER A 42 13.70 1.83 2.59
C SER A 42 12.82 2.38 1.47
N ILE A 43 11.51 2.55 1.72
CA ILE A 43 10.59 3.17 0.76
C ILE A 43 10.99 4.63 0.50
N LYS A 44 11.30 5.38 1.56
CA LYS A 44 11.72 6.79 1.45
C LYS A 44 13.00 6.92 0.63
N ALA A 45 14.02 6.13 0.93
CA ALA A 45 15.30 6.14 0.21
C ALA A 45 15.11 5.88 -1.28
N ARG A 46 14.28 4.89 -1.65
CA ARG A 46 13.94 4.60 -3.06
C ARG A 46 13.13 5.73 -3.68
N SER A 47 12.10 6.24 -3.00
CA SER A 47 11.19 7.27 -3.51
C SER A 47 11.88 8.61 -3.79
N THR A 48 13.01 8.88 -3.12
CA THR A 48 13.80 10.11 -3.31
C THR A 48 15.09 9.88 -4.09
N ALA A 49 15.32 8.69 -4.63
CA ALA A 49 16.47 8.39 -5.46
C ALA A 49 16.38 9.11 -6.83
N GLU A 50 17.50 9.18 -7.52
CA GLU A 50 17.52 9.66 -8.91
C GLU A 50 16.62 8.80 -9.80
N PRO A 51 15.82 9.41 -10.70
CA PRO A 51 14.91 8.64 -11.54
C PRO A 51 15.65 7.69 -12.48
N LEU A 52 15.26 6.42 -12.43
CA LEU A 52 15.75 5.37 -13.32
C LEU A 52 15.29 5.65 -14.76
N THR A 53 16.02 5.09 -15.73
CA THR A 53 15.51 4.91 -17.09
C THR A 53 14.67 3.64 -17.17
N LEU A 54 13.84 3.51 -18.20
CA LEU A 54 13.02 2.30 -18.39
C LEU A 54 13.88 1.03 -18.52
N GLU A 55 14.98 1.09 -19.26
CA GLU A 55 15.89 -0.04 -19.46
C GLU A 55 16.58 -0.44 -18.15
N GLU A 56 16.98 0.54 -17.34
CA GLU A 56 17.55 0.31 -16.02
C GLU A 56 16.57 -0.42 -15.10
N ALA A 57 15.32 0.06 -15.02
CA ALA A 57 14.30 -0.54 -14.18
C ALA A 57 13.96 -1.98 -14.61
N ILE A 58 13.86 -2.23 -15.92
CA ILE A 58 13.65 -3.59 -16.46
C ILE A 58 14.81 -4.51 -16.09
N ARG A 59 16.06 -4.04 -16.23
CA ARG A 59 17.26 -4.83 -15.95
C ARG A 59 17.35 -5.21 -14.46
N ARG A 60 17.15 -4.24 -13.57
CA ARG A 60 17.14 -4.46 -12.10
C ARG A 60 16.03 -5.41 -11.68
N TYR A 61 14.81 -5.21 -12.21
CA TYR A 61 13.70 -6.13 -11.96
C TYR A 61 14.04 -7.57 -12.40
N ALA A 62 14.62 -7.73 -13.59
CA ALA A 62 15.03 -9.05 -14.09
C ALA A 62 16.14 -9.70 -13.26
N ALA A 63 16.98 -8.90 -12.58
CA ALA A 63 17.98 -9.37 -11.62
C ALA A 63 17.41 -9.70 -10.24
N GLY A 64 16.11 -9.51 -10.02
CA GLY A 64 15.44 -9.77 -8.73
C GLY A 64 15.56 -8.63 -7.72
N GLU A 65 16.02 -7.45 -8.13
CA GLU A 65 16.04 -6.26 -7.27
C GLU A 65 14.62 -5.71 -7.07
N ASP A 66 14.35 -5.20 -5.86
CA ASP A 66 13.09 -4.52 -5.58
C ASP A 66 13.14 -3.08 -6.12
N VAL A 67 12.56 -2.88 -7.31
CA VAL A 67 12.45 -1.59 -7.98
C VAL A 67 11.18 -0.81 -7.63
N GLU A 68 10.30 -1.36 -6.77
CA GLU A 68 9.12 -0.61 -6.35
C GLU A 68 9.52 0.69 -5.65
N PHE A 69 8.76 1.76 -5.84
CA PHE A 69 9.06 3.07 -5.28
C PHE A 69 10.35 3.73 -5.78
N PHE A 70 11.00 3.25 -6.84
CA PHE A 70 11.97 4.09 -7.55
C PHE A 70 11.26 5.07 -8.49
N PRO A 71 11.68 6.34 -8.56
CA PRO A 71 11.22 7.24 -9.59
C PRO A 71 11.66 6.71 -10.96
N LEU A 72 10.82 6.86 -11.96
CA LEU A 72 11.09 6.42 -13.32
C LEU A 72 10.82 7.57 -14.29
N ARG A 73 11.81 7.86 -15.11
CA ARG A 73 11.71 8.79 -16.23
C ARG A 73 11.55 8.01 -17.52
N LEU A 74 10.47 8.29 -18.24
CA LEU A 74 10.16 7.63 -19.50
C LEU A 74 9.50 8.61 -20.47
N ARG A 75 9.65 8.35 -21.77
CA ARG A 75 9.07 9.16 -22.85
C ARG A 75 8.27 8.29 -23.80
N GLY A 76 7.11 8.79 -24.22
CA GLY A 76 6.24 8.06 -25.12
C GLY A 76 4.96 8.80 -25.46
N ARG A 77 4.07 8.12 -26.18
CA ARG A 77 2.72 8.62 -26.52
C ARG A 77 1.67 7.80 -25.78
N PHE A 78 0.72 8.49 -25.16
CA PHE A 78 -0.41 7.83 -24.50
C PHE A 78 -1.39 7.28 -25.55
N ASP A 79 -1.87 6.07 -25.30
CA ASP A 79 -2.98 5.48 -26.04
C ASP A 79 -4.28 5.68 -25.24
N HIS A 80 -4.86 6.88 -25.38
CA HIS A 80 -6.10 7.25 -24.68
C HIS A 80 -7.31 6.44 -25.14
N ALA A 81 -7.26 5.78 -26.30
CA ALA A 81 -8.33 4.88 -26.72
C ALA A 81 -8.38 3.59 -25.89
N ASN A 82 -7.29 3.27 -25.21
CA ASN A 82 -7.09 2.03 -24.46
C ASN A 82 -6.89 2.26 -22.95
N GLU A 83 -7.32 3.40 -22.42
CA GLU A 83 -7.28 3.63 -20.97
C GLU A 83 -8.19 2.63 -20.21
N LYS A 84 -7.77 2.29 -18.99
CA LYS A 84 -8.42 1.33 -18.10
C LYS A 84 -8.92 2.03 -16.85
N HIS A 85 -10.13 1.66 -16.41
CA HIS A 85 -10.77 2.26 -15.24
C HIS A 85 -10.64 1.35 -14.02
N LEU A 86 -9.68 1.67 -13.15
CA LEU A 86 -9.47 0.96 -11.89
C LEU A 86 -10.31 1.59 -10.78
N TYR A 87 -11.37 0.92 -10.37
CA TYR A 87 -12.27 1.37 -9.32
C TYR A 87 -11.51 1.55 -8.00
N ARG A 88 -11.68 2.73 -7.39
CA ARG A 88 -11.10 3.09 -6.09
C ARG A 88 -12.03 4.00 -5.30
N VAL A 89 -11.89 3.94 -3.98
CA VAL A 89 -12.43 4.95 -3.08
C VAL A 89 -11.26 5.78 -2.59
N GLU A 90 -11.21 7.05 -2.97
CA GLU A 90 -10.18 8.00 -2.53
C GLU A 90 -10.85 9.16 -1.77
N THR A 91 -10.36 9.47 -0.57
CA THR A 91 -10.91 10.54 0.28
C THR A 91 -12.42 10.44 0.55
N GLY A 92 -12.93 9.21 0.67
CA GLY A 92 -14.36 8.94 0.93
C GLY A 92 -15.27 9.05 -0.30
N LYS A 93 -14.71 9.24 -1.50
CA LYS A 93 -15.47 9.29 -2.75
C LYS A 93 -15.09 8.12 -3.64
N ALA A 94 -16.11 7.43 -4.16
CA ALA A 94 -15.94 6.43 -5.21
C ALA A 94 -15.52 7.10 -6.53
N GLY A 95 -14.71 6.42 -7.31
CA GLY A 95 -14.27 6.86 -8.62
C GLY A 95 -13.26 5.89 -9.22
N TRP A 96 -12.40 6.42 -10.07
CA TRP A 96 -11.60 5.62 -10.98
C TRP A 96 -10.19 6.14 -11.08
N ARG A 97 -9.20 5.27 -10.91
CA ARG A 97 -7.85 5.56 -11.36
C ARG A 97 -7.73 5.22 -12.84
N ILE A 98 -7.17 6.15 -13.61
CA ILE A 98 -7.07 6.08 -15.06
C ILE A 98 -5.69 5.52 -15.41
N LEU A 99 -5.64 4.23 -15.76
CA LEU A 99 -4.41 3.59 -16.23
C LEU A 99 -4.38 3.64 -17.76
N THR A 100 -3.45 4.37 -18.34
CA THR A 100 -3.34 4.54 -19.79
C THR A 100 -2.05 3.89 -20.29
N PRO A 101 -2.11 3.02 -21.32
CA PRO A 101 -0.89 2.52 -21.95
C PRO A 101 -0.07 3.68 -22.53
N LEU A 102 1.23 3.68 -22.26
CA LEU A 102 2.17 4.59 -22.89
C LEU A 102 3.13 3.79 -23.78
N HIS A 103 3.13 4.11 -25.07
CA HIS A 103 4.02 3.53 -26.05
C HIS A 103 5.35 4.29 -26.07
N THR A 104 6.44 3.61 -25.73
CA THR A 104 7.77 4.21 -25.77
C THR A 104 8.40 4.05 -27.16
N ARG A 105 9.42 4.88 -27.44
CA ARG A 105 10.19 4.78 -28.69
C ARG A 105 10.90 3.43 -28.86
N GLN A 106 11.28 2.79 -27.77
CA GLN A 106 11.93 1.46 -27.78
C GLN A 106 10.93 0.31 -28.00
N GLY A 107 9.65 0.60 -28.30
CA GLY A 107 8.63 -0.41 -28.56
C GLY A 107 8.04 -1.07 -27.32
N ARG A 108 8.55 -0.76 -26.11
CA ARG A 108 7.98 -1.17 -24.82
C ARG A 108 6.71 -0.38 -24.53
N ILE A 109 5.83 -0.99 -23.75
CA ILE A 109 4.59 -0.38 -23.30
C ILE A 109 4.54 -0.43 -21.78
N VAL A 110 4.25 0.72 -21.18
CA VAL A 110 4.13 0.90 -19.74
C VAL A 110 2.71 1.33 -19.43
N MET A 111 2.03 0.63 -18.51
CA MET A 111 0.78 1.13 -17.96
C MET A 111 1.10 2.30 -17.03
N VAL A 112 0.55 3.47 -17.33
CA VAL A 112 0.74 4.67 -16.52
C VAL A 112 -0.58 5.01 -15.84
N ASP A 113 -0.59 4.92 -14.53
CA ASP A 113 -1.67 5.42 -13.70
C ASP A 113 -1.58 6.95 -13.62
N ARG A 114 -2.45 7.61 -14.37
CA ARG A 114 -2.49 9.07 -14.53
C ARG A 114 -3.15 9.76 -13.35
N GLY A 115 -3.78 9.00 -12.45
CA GLY A 115 -4.46 9.51 -11.28
C GLY A 115 -5.95 9.20 -11.23
N PHE A 116 -6.59 9.70 -10.18
CA PHE A 116 -7.99 9.49 -9.85
C PHE A 116 -8.89 10.49 -10.56
N VAL A 117 -10.10 10.05 -10.93
CA VAL A 117 -11.24 10.86 -11.36
C VAL A 117 -12.50 10.42 -10.61
N PRO A 118 -13.43 11.33 -10.29
CA PRO A 118 -14.75 10.95 -9.82
C PRO A 118 -15.55 10.31 -10.96
N ASP A 119 -16.64 9.62 -10.62
CA ASP A 119 -17.44 8.85 -11.58
C ASP A 119 -17.96 9.70 -12.76
N GLU A 120 -18.33 10.96 -12.50
CA GLU A 120 -18.84 11.88 -13.52
C GLU A 120 -17.80 12.23 -14.59
N LEU A 121 -16.52 12.00 -14.30
CA LEU A 121 -15.37 12.25 -15.18
C LEU A 121 -14.69 10.95 -15.65
N LYS A 122 -15.34 9.79 -15.45
CA LYS A 122 -14.86 8.49 -15.94
C LYS A 122 -14.62 8.53 -17.46
N ALA A 123 -15.62 9.01 -18.21
CA ALA A 123 -15.57 9.09 -19.66
C ALA A 123 -14.52 10.13 -20.15
N PRO A 124 -13.60 9.76 -21.07
CA PRO A 124 -12.56 10.67 -21.59
C PRO A 124 -13.11 12.00 -22.13
N GLU A 125 -14.28 11.97 -22.76
CA GLU A 125 -14.91 13.13 -23.42
C GLU A 125 -15.31 14.22 -22.41
N ARG A 126 -15.47 13.86 -21.14
CA ARG A 126 -15.77 14.78 -20.03
C ARG A 126 -14.51 15.47 -19.49
N ARG A 127 -13.31 15.04 -19.90
CA ARG A 127 -12.01 15.54 -19.42
C ARG A 127 -10.99 15.68 -20.56
N LYS A 128 -11.41 16.25 -21.70
CA LYS A 128 -10.60 16.38 -22.93
C LYS A 128 -9.28 17.12 -22.71
N GLU A 129 -9.26 18.14 -21.86
CA GLU A 129 -8.03 18.87 -21.51
C GLU A 129 -6.98 17.95 -20.86
N GLY A 130 -7.43 16.93 -20.14
CA GLY A 130 -6.60 15.89 -19.58
C GLY A 130 -6.16 14.83 -20.61
N LEU A 131 -6.54 14.90 -21.87
CA LEU A 131 -6.07 13.97 -22.90
C LEU A 131 -4.80 14.52 -23.54
N LEU A 132 -3.67 14.21 -22.92
CA LEU A 132 -2.36 14.71 -23.32
C LEU A 132 -1.96 14.13 -24.68
N GLU A 133 -2.03 14.94 -25.74
CA GLU A 133 -1.69 14.55 -27.11
C GLU A 133 -0.21 14.68 -27.45
N GLY A 134 0.31 13.75 -28.26
CA GLY A 134 1.70 13.75 -28.73
C GLY A 134 2.68 13.09 -27.75
N GLU A 135 3.97 13.28 -27.99
CA GLU A 135 5.00 12.71 -27.12
C GLU A 135 5.06 13.47 -25.79
N ARG A 136 5.20 12.72 -24.69
CA ARG A 136 5.26 13.22 -23.32
C ARG A 136 6.40 12.57 -22.57
N GLU A 137 7.03 13.37 -21.72
CA GLU A 137 7.86 12.87 -20.65
C GLU A 137 7.00 12.64 -19.41
N VAL A 138 7.12 11.44 -18.85
CA VAL A 138 6.48 11.04 -17.61
C VAL A 138 7.60 10.82 -16.59
N ILE A 139 7.51 11.53 -15.47
CA ILE A 139 8.31 11.27 -14.28
C ILE A 139 7.33 10.79 -13.23
N GLY A 140 7.33 9.48 -13.01
CA GLY A 140 6.39 8.83 -12.11
C GLY A 140 7.08 7.91 -11.12
N GLN A 141 6.27 7.24 -10.31
CA GLN A 141 6.73 6.29 -9.30
C GLN A 141 6.46 4.86 -9.78
N LEU A 142 7.49 4.01 -9.79
CA LEU A 142 7.31 2.58 -10.06
C LEU A 142 6.45 1.92 -9.00
N ARG A 143 5.50 1.09 -9.44
CA ARG A 143 4.60 0.32 -8.59
C ARG A 143 4.42 -1.09 -9.12
N TYR A 144 4.30 -2.05 -8.21
CA TYR A 144 3.90 -3.39 -8.58
C TYR A 144 2.39 -3.52 -8.59
N ALA A 145 1.89 -4.27 -9.58
CA ALA A 145 0.50 -4.65 -9.64
C ALA A 145 0.21 -5.67 -8.56
N ALA A 146 -0.53 -5.25 -7.53
CA ALA A 146 -1.08 -6.17 -6.54
C ALA A 146 -2.07 -7.13 -7.22
N GLY A 147 -1.99 -8.41 -6.87
CA GLY A 147 -2.97 -9.41 -7.27
C GLY A 147 -4.33 -9.20 -6.60
N GLN A 148 -5.29 -10.05 -6.95
CA GLN A 148 -6.62 -10.06 -6.34
C GLN A 148 -6.54 -10.41 -4.84
N GLY A 149 -7.14 -9.57 -4.00
CA GLY A 149 -7.32 -9.87 -2.59
C GLY A 149 -8.53 -10.78 -2.35
N MET A 150 -8.56 -11.45 -1.20
CA MET A 150 -9.65 -12.39 -0.82
C MET A 150 -11.06 -11.77 -0.86
N PHE A 151 -11.18 -10.47 -0.62
CA PHE A 151 -12.44 -9.72 -0.63
C PHE A 151 -12.55 -8.75 -1.81
N THR A 152 -11.65 -8.87 -2.79
CA THR A 152 -11.67 -8.03 -3.99
C THR A 152 -12.52 -8.74 -5.06
N PRO A 153 -13.55 -8.07 -5.63
CA PRO A 153 -14.33 -8.63 -6.72
C PRO A 153 -13.47 -8.98 -7.94
N ASP A 154 -13.99 -9.87 -8.78
CA ASP A 154 -13.39 -10.16 -10.08
C ASP A 154 -13.46 -8.93 -11.00
N ASN A 155 -12.43 -8.74 -11.82
CA ASN A 155 -12.46 -7.71 -12.85
C ASN A 155 -13.56 -8.03 -13.89
N VAL A 156 -14.10 -6.99 -14.52
CA VAL A 156 -15.07 -7.10 -15.63
C VAL A 156 -14.47 -6.42 -16.88
N PRO A 157 -13.51 -7.09 -17.58
CA PRO A 157 -12.75 -6.48 -18.67
C PRO A 157 -13.62 -5.95 -19.81
N GLN A 158 -14.73 -6.63 -20.12
CA GLN A 158 -15.64 -6.29 -21.20
C GLN A 158 -16.33 -4.92 -20.99
N GLU A 159 -16.47 -4.51 -19.73
CA GLU A 159 -17.02 -3.21 -19.33
C GLU A 159 -15.92 -2.20 -18.95
N ASN A 160 -14.65 -2.58 -19.12
CA ASN A 160 -13.48 -1.83 -18.67
C ASN A 160 -13.49 -1.49 -17.16
N ILE A 161 -14.09 -2.36 -16.34
CA ILE A 161 -14.15 -2.19 -14.89
C ILE A 161 -13.11 -3.09 -14.26
N TRP A 162 -12.14 -2.48 -13.59
CA TRP A 162 -11.07 -3.19 -12.91
C TRP A 162 -11.14 -2.90 -11.42
N TYR A 163 -11.10 -3.93 -10.57
CA TYR A 163 -11.01 -3.78 -9.11
C TYR A 163 -9.58 -3.96 -8.61
N TRP A 164 -8.74 -4.64 -9.39
CA TRP A 164 -7.31 -4.79 -9.14
C TRP A 164 -6.52 -4.69 -10.46
N PRO A 165 -5.28 -4.17 -10.43
CA PRO A 165 -4.52 -3.82 -11.63
C PRO A 165 -3.88 -5.06 -12.31
N ASP A 166 -4.68 -5.94 -12.91
CA ASP A 166 -4.16 -7.03 -13.74
C ASP A 166 -3.53 -6.49 -15.03
N LEU A 167 -2.23 -6.15 -14.98
CA LEU A 167 -1.55 -5.55 -16.14
C LEU A 167 -1.61 -6.44 -17.38
N ARG A 168 -1.57 -7.77 -17.20
CA ARG A 168 -1.58 -8.71 -18.33
C ARG A 168 -2.95 -8.74 -18.98
N ALA A 169 -4.01 -8.82 -18.20
CA ALA A 169 -5.37 -8.79 -18.73
C ALA A 169 -5.71 -7.41 -19.33
N MET A 170 -5.33 -6.32 -18.67
CA MET A 170 -5.48 -4.96 -19.19
C MET A 170 -4.78 -4.79 -20.55
N ALA A 171 -3.54 -5.26 -20.67
CA ALA A 171 -2.78 -5.20 -21.91
C ALA A 171 -3.42 -6.04 -23.02
N ARG A 172 -3.82 -7.28 -22.71
CA ARG A 172 -4.51 -8.16 -23.67
C ARG A 172 -5.77 -7.51 -24.22
N GLU A 173 -6.57 -6.88 -23.37
CA GLU A 173 -7.81 -6.21 -23.77
C GLU A 173 -7.57 -4.94 -24.60
N SER A 174 -6.32 -4.48 -24.68
CA SER A 174 -5.88 -3.39 -25.54
C SER A 174 -5.10 -3.87 -26.76
N GLY A 175 -5.09 -5.18 -27.06
CA GLY A 175 -4.33 -5.75 -28.17
C GLY A 175 -2.81 -5.65 -27.98
N ILE A 176 -2.34 -5.42 -26.76
CA ILE A 176 -0.92 -5.27 -26.44
C ILE A 176 -0.32 -6.65 -26.18
N SER A 177 0.72 -7.00 -26.93
CA SER A 177 1.43 -8.28 -26.74
C SER A 177 2.21 -8.30 -25.43
N ARG A 178 2.31 -9.49 -24.83
CA ARG A 178 2.96 -9.69 -23.53
C ARG A 178 4.44 -9.32 -23.56
N GLU A 179 5.10 -9.49 -24.70
CA GLU A 179 6.52 -9.24 -24.89
C GLU A 179 6.82 -7.74 -24.85
N ARG A 180 5.86 -6.89 -25.21
CA ARG A 180 6.01 -5.44 -25.20
C ARG A 180 5.69 -4.83 -23.84
N LEU A 181 4.82 -5.46 -23.05
CA LEU A 181 4.42 -5.01 -21.73
C LEU A 181 5.55 -5.17 -20.70
N VAL A 182 5.82 -4.13 -19.93
CA VAL A 182 6.75 -4.20 -18.79
C VAL A 182 6.06 -4.78 -17.54
N PRO A 183 6.79 -5.41 -16.60
CA PRO A 183 6.19 -6.18 -15.50
C PRO A 183 5.69 -5.33 -14.31
N PHE A 184 5.67 -4.01 -14.45
CA PHE A 184 5.26 -3.04 -13.43
C PHE A 184 4.46 -1.90 -14.09
N TYR A 185 3.83 -1.06 -13.27
CA TYR A 185 3.17 0.15 -13.75
C TYR A 185 3.78 1.39 -13.10
N VAL A 186 3.41 2.56 -13.60
CA VAL A 186 3.96 3.84 -13.14
C VAL A 186 2.83 4.74 -12.68
N GLU A 187 2.89 5.24 -11.46
CA GLU A 187 2.01 6.31 -11.00
C GLU A 187 2.59 7.66 -11.43
N ASP A 188 1.89 8.37 -12.31
CA ASP A 188 2.33 9.69 -12.76
C ASP A 188 2.36 10.68 -11.59
N ARG A 189 3.49 11.38 -11.45
CA ARG A 189 3.71 12.40 -10.42
C ARG A 189 3.76 13.81 -11.00
N ASN A 190 3.48 13.97 -12.31
CA ASN A 190 3.38 15.26 -12.95
C ASN A 190 2.26 16.10 -12.31
N LYS A 191 2.60 17.33 -11.90
CA LYS A 191 1.71 18.19 -11.09
C LYS A 191 0.61 18.90 -11.89
N ALA A 192 0.79 19.06 -13.20
CA ALA A 192 -0.07 19.88 -14.03
C ALA A 192 -0.76 19.02 -15.10
N VAL A 193 -2.00 18.64 -14.82
CA VAL A 193 -2.90 18.10 -15.84
C VAL A 193 -3.85 19.22 -16.25
N PRO A 194 -3.86 19.66 -17.52
CA PRO A 194 -4.83 20.64 -17.99
C PRO A 194 -6.26 20.17 -17.71
N GLY A 195 -7.16 21.08 -17.34
CA GLY A 195 -8.50 20.74 -16.84
C GLY A 195 -8.55 20.13 -15.42
N GLY A 196 -7.40 19.89 -14.78
CA GLY A 196 -7.30 19.47 -13.38
C GLY A 196 -7.58 17.99 -13.10
N TRP A 197 -7.78 17.17 -14.14
CA TRP A 197 -8.09 15.74 -14.04
C TRP A 197 -7.42 14.93 -15.16
N PRO A 198 -6.96 13.69 -14.89
CA PRO A 198 -6.97 12.99 -13.61
C PRO A 198 -6.03 13.61 -12.55
N ARG A 199 -6.33 13.38 -11.27
CA ARG A 199 -5.52 13.87 -10.15
C ARG A 199 -4.59 12.79 -9.65
N GLY A 200 -3.28 13.01 -9.78
CA GLY A 200 -2.27 12.09 -9.26
C GLY A 200 -2.39 11.87 -7.75
N ALA A 201 -1.88 10.72 -7.29
CA ALA A 201 -1.87 10.39 -5.87
C ALA A 201 -1.07 11.43 -5.05
N PRO A 202 -1.48 11.72 -3.79
CA PRO A 202 -0.70 12.57 -2.92
C PRO A 202 0.74 12.04 -2.79
N ARG A 203 1.72 12.94 -2.75
CA ARG A 203 3.15 12.58 -2.66
C ARG A 203 3.56 12.04 -1.29
N ASN A 204 2.79 12.37 -0.25
CA ASN A 204 3.14 12.10 1.14
C ASN A 204 2.05 11.29 1.85
N ALA A 205 1.65 10.15 1.29
CA ALA A 205 0.85 9.21 2.07
C ALA A 205 1.76 8.59 3.14
N GLU A 206 1.82 9.23 4.32
CA GLU A 206 2.57 8.70 5.45
C GLU A 206 1.98 7.35 5.85
N LEU A 207 2.83 6.33 5.97
CA LEU A 207 2.42 5.04 6.47
C LEU A 207 2.21 5.16 7.98
N PRO A 208 0.97 5.01 8.51
CA PRO A 208 0.70 5.24 9.92
C PRO A 208 1.53 4.28 10.79
N ASN A 209 2.24 4.78 11.79
CA ASN A 209 3.08 3.96 12.66
C ASN A 209 2.79 4.23 14.14
N ARG A 210 1.83 3.50 14.72
CA ARG A 210 1.38 3.67 16.12
C ARG A 210 1.89 2.57 17.05
N HIS A 211 2.86 1.77 16.60
CA HIS A 211 3.32 0.59 17.34
C HIS A 211 3.93 0.95 18.71
N LEU A 212 4.55 2.12 18.84
CA LEU A 212 5.04 2.61 20.14
C LEU A 212 3.91 2.89 21.13
N GLU A 213 2.84 3.57 20.70
CA GLU A 213 1.66 3.84 21.54
C GLU A 213 1.03 2.55 22.07
N TYR A 214 0.92 1.53 21.20
CA TYR A 214 0.44 0.22 21.59
C TYR A 214 1.41 -0.50 22.53
N ALA A 215 2.72 -0.44 22.29
CA ALA A 215 3.71 -1.04 23.19
C ALA A 215 3.59 -0.45 24.61
N ILE A 216 3.48 0.89 24.72
CA ILE A 216 3.25 1.59 25.99
C ILE A 216 1.96 1.08 26.63
N THR A 217 0.86 0.98 25.87
CA THR A 217 -0.42 0.47 26.38
C THR A 217 -0.28 -0.93 26.98
N TRP A 218 0.36 -1.87 26.28
CA TRP A 218 0.52 -3.24 26.77
C TRP A 218 1.39 -3.34 28.01
N TYR A 219 2.49 -2.60 28.08
CA TYR A 219 3.33 -2.56 29.27
C TYR A 219 2.68 -1.85 30.45
N SER A 220 1.88 -0.79 30.21
CA SER A 220 1.10 -0.14 31.27
C SER A 220 0.03 -1.08 31.83
N LEU A 221 -0.66 -1.85 30.99
CA LEU A 221 -1.62 -2.88 31.44
C LEU A 221 -0.91 -3.99 32.23
N ALA A 222 0.27 -4.42 31.80
CA ALA A 222 1.08 -5.39 32.55
C ALA A 222 1.43 -4.88 33.95
N LEU A 223 1.88 -3.62 34.05
CA LEU A 223 2.19 -2.98 35.33
C LEU A 223 0.96 -2.84 36.23
N ALA A 224 -0.18 -2.44 35.66
CA ALA A 224 -1.45 -2.34 36.39
C ALA A 224 -1.90 -3.72 36.93
N LEU A 225 -1.80 -4.78 36.11
CA LEU A 225 -2.10 -6.15 36.51
C LEU A 225 -1.23 -6.59 37.68
N ILE A 226 0.08 -6.32 37.63
CA ILE A 226 1.00 -6.59 38.74
C ILE A 226 0.54 -5.85 40.01
N GLY A 227 0.23 -4.56 39.90
CA GLY A 227 -0.23 -3.75 41.04
C GLY A 227 -1.51 -4.29 41.69
N VAL A 228 -2.53 -4.57 40.87
CA VAL A 228 -3.82 -5.13 41.33
C VAL A 228 -3.62 -6.51 41.96
N TYR A 229 -2.83 -7.38 41.33
CA TYR A 229 -2.56 -8.72 41.83
C TYR A 229 -1.80 -8.70 43.16
N VAL A 230 -0.79 -7.83 43.31
CA VAL A 230 -0.08 -7.64 44.59
C VAL A 230 -1.03 -7.15 45.69
N ALA A 231 -1.90 -6.18 45.39
CA ALA A 231 -2.90 -5.69 46.34
C ALA A 231 -3.91 -6.79 46.75
N TYR A 232 -4.36 -7.59 45.77
CA TYR A 232 -5.23 -8.75 45.99
C TYR A 232 -4.58 -9.77 46.92
N VAL A 233 -3.35 -10.20 46.63
CA VAL A 233 -2.60 -11.16 47.47
C VAL A 233 -2.38 -10.61 48.87
N ARG A 234 -1.96 -9.34 49.02
CA ARG A 234 -1.79 -8.71 50.34
C ARG A 234 -3.10 -8.69 51.15
N THR A 235 -4.23 -8.42 50.51
CA THR A 235 -5.53 -8.39 51.18
C THR A 235 -5.99 -9.80 51.57
N ALA A 236 -5.78 -10.78 50.69
CA ALA A 236 -6.10 -12.18 50.96
C ALA A 236 -5.25 -12.77 52.11
N LEU A 237 -4.03 -12.28 52.28
CA LEU A 237 -3.14 -12.64 53.40
C LEU A 237 -3.50 -11.91 54.70
N LYS A 238 -3.99 -10.65 54.65
CA LYS A 238 -4.39 -9.85 55.83
C LYS A 238 -5.76 -10.17 56.40
N LYS A 239 -6.72 -10.65 55.60
CA LYS A 239 -8.07 -11.04 56.06
C LYS A 239 -8.08 -12.38 56.83
N ARG A 240 -6.93 -12.79 57.33
CA ARG A 240 -6.66 -14.03 58.05
C ARG A 240 -5.83 -13.70 59.27
#